data_AF-A0A3M1GTF0-F1
#
_entry.id   AF-A0A3M1GTF0-F1
#
_cell.length_a   1.000
_cell.length_b   1.000
_cell.length_c   1.000
_cell.angle_alpha   90.00
_cell.angle_beta   90.00
_cell.angle_gamma   90.00
#
_symmetry.space_group_name_H-M   'P 1'
#
loop_
_entity.id
_entity.type
_entity.pdbx_description
1 polymer ?
#
loop_
_entity_poly.entity_id
_entity_poly.type
_entity_poly.pdbx_seq_one_letter_code
_entity_poly.pdbx_strand_id
1 'polypeptide(L)' 'HDMLMVRELFPRMVIMDEGRIVADGPTDRLMADTALLEAHGLEAPP' A
#
# COMPACT_ATOMS: atom_id res chain seq x y z
N HIS A 1 6.20 3.92 9.40
CA HIS A 1 6.24 2.45 9.60
C HIS A 1 7.11 1.84 8.52
N ASP A 2 7.84 0.77 8.82
CA ASP A 2 8.71 0.10 7.84
C ASP A 2 7.85 -0.70 6.84
N MET A 3 7.78 -0.20 5.60
CA MET A 3 6.99 -0.78 4.52
C MET A 3 7.52 -2.15 4.07
N LEU A 4 8.80 -2.44 4.28
CA LEU A 4 9.42 -3.72 3.93
C LEU A 4 8.92 -4.83 4.85
N MET A 5 8.83 -4.54 6.15
CA MET A 5 8.25 -5.45 7.14
C MET A 5 6.77 -5.75 6.86
N VAL A 6 6.01 -4.77 6.35
CA VAL A 6 4.60 -4.96 6.00
C VAL A 6 4.43 -5.96 4.86
N ARG A 7 5.31 -5.90 3.85
CA ARG A 7 5.31 -6.84 2.73
C ARG A 7 5.56 -8.28 3.16
N GLU A 8 6.47 -8.49 4.11
CA GLU A 8 6.85 -9.83 4.56
C GLU A 8 5.81 -10.47 5.48
N LEU A 9 5.08 -9.67 6.26
CA LEU A 9 4.20 -10.18 7.31
C LEU A 9 2.73 -10.25 6.90
N PHE A 10 2.29 -9.38 6.00
CA PHE A 10 0.87 -9.22 5.70
C PHE A 10 0.58 -9.58 4.23
N PRO A 11 -0.20 -10.63 3.97
CA PRO A 11 -0.56 -11.02 2.60
C PRO A 11 -1.61 -10.08 1.98
N ARG A 12 -2.24 -9.21 2.78
CA ARG A 12 -3.28 -8.27 2.36
C ARG A 12 -3.02 -6.89 2.93
N MET A 13 -3.22 -5.87 2.11
CA MET A 13 -3.10 -4.46 2.44
C MET A 13 -4.40 -3.74 2.09
N VAL A 14 -4.74 -2.73 2.89
CA VAL A 14 -5.84 -1.80 2.63
C VAL A 14 -5.25 -0.40 2.64
N ILE A 15 -5.53 0.37 1.59
CA ILE A 15 -5.17 1.78 1.50
C ILE A 15 -6.41 2.61 1.81
N MET A 16 -6.26 3.53 2.75
CA MET A 16 -7.31 4.48 3.14
C MET A 16 -6.89 5.90 2.79
N ASP A 17 -7.82 6.66 2.24
CA ASP A 17 -7.67 8.08 1.94
C ASP A 17 -8.98 8.82 2.28
N GLU A 18 -8.87 9.98 2.91
CA GLU A 18 -10.00 10.79 3.40
C GLU A 18 -11.11 9.99 4.13
N GLY A 19 -10.71 9.01 4.95
CA GLY A 19 -11.64 8.16 5.70
C GLY A 19 -12.37 7.10 4.86
N ARG A 20 -11.95 6.87 3.61
CA ARG A 20 -12.50 5.86 2.71
C ARG A 20 -11.45 4.85 2.31
N ILE A 21 -11.86 3.61 2.05
CA ILE A 21 -10.98 2.61 1.45
C ILE A 21 -10.90 2.88 -0.04
N VAL A 22 -9.68 3.15 -0.53
CA VAL A 22 -9.40 3.42 -1.95
C VAL A 22 -8.79 2.22 -2.66
N ALA A 23 -8.14 1.32 -1.92
CA ALA A 23 -7.68 0.04 -2.44
C ALA A 23 -7.66 -1.04 -1.36
N ASP A 24 -7.89 -2.28 -1.77
CA ASP A 24 -7.91 -3.46 -0.92
C ASP A 24 -7.47 -4.66 -1.76
N GLY A 25 -6.40 -5.35 -1.36
CA GLY A 25 -5.88 -6.47 -2.12
C GLY A 25 -4.54 -7.02 -1.61
N PRO A 26 -3.91 -7.89 -2.39
CA PRO A 26 -2.61 -8.46 -2.05
C PRO A 26 -1.56 -7.37 -1.87
N THR A 27 -0.78 -7.45 -0.78
CA THR A 27 0.24 -6.44 -0.46
C THR A 27 1.24 -6.28 -1.60
N ASP A 28 1.73 -7.37 -2.18
CA ASP A 28 2.69 -7.31 -3.30
C ASP A 28 2.15 -6.56 -4.51
N ARG A 29 0.85 -6.67 -4.77
CA ARG A 29 0.20 -6.00 -5.90
C ARG A 29 0.02 -4.51 -5.64
N LEU A 30 -0.44 -4.14 -4.45
CA LEU A 30 -0.66 -2.73 -4.08
C LEU A 30 0.67 -2.00 -3.88
N MET A 31 1.70 -2.66 -3.34
CA MET A 31 3.03 -2.07 -3.21
C MET A 31 3.76 -1.89 -4.55
N ALA A 32 3.42 -2.67 -5.57
CA ALA A 32 3.95 -2.51 -6.92
C ALA A 32 3.24 -1.40 -7.73
N ASP A 33 2.11 -0.88 -7.23
CA ASP A 33 1.34 0.18 -7.89
C ASP A 33 1.81 1.57 -7.43
N THR A 34 2.98 1.99 -7.91
CA THR A 34 3.59 3.27 -7.53
C THR A 34 2.66 4.46 -7.77
N ALA A 35 1.89 4.44 -8.87
CA ALA A 35 0.97 5.53 -9.20
C ALA A 35 -0.17 5.65 -8.18
N LEU A 36 -0.73 4.51 -7.74
CA LEU A 36 -1.72 4.46 -6.67
C LEU A 36 -1.14 4.99 -5.34
N LEU A 37 0.07 4.55 -4.99
CA LEU A 37 0.73 4.98 -3.75
C LEU A 37 0.98 6.48 -3.74
N GLU A 38 1.58 7.02 -4.81
CA GLU A 38 1.87 8.45 -4.96
C GLU A 38 0.59 9.30 -4.97
N ALA A 39 -0.46 8.83 -5.63
CA ALA A 39 -1.76 9.52 -5.67
C ALA A 39 -2.39 9.69 -4.28
N HIS A 40 -2.07 8.79 -3.34
CA HIS A 40 -2.56 8.81 -1.96
C HIS A 40 -1.47 9.21 -0.93
N GLY A 41 -0.35 9.78 -1.39
CA GLY A 41 0.72 10.30 -0.51
C GLY A 41 1.53 9.23 0.20
N LEU A 42 1.52 7.99 -0.28
CA LEU A 42 2.31 6.88 0.25
C LEU A 42 3.67 6.79 -0.48
N GLU A 43 4.73 6.58 0.28
CA GLU A 43 6.07 6.36 -0.27
C GLU A 43 6.18 4.92 -0.80
N ALA A 44 6.54 4.78 -2.07
CA ALA A 44 6.82 3.47 -2.66
C ALA A 44 8.16 2.94 -2.13
N PRO A 45 8.25 1.66 -1.74
CA PRO A 45 9.53 1.05 -1.41
C PRO A 45 10.45 1.04 -2.66
N PRO A 46 11.78 1.08 -2.48
CA PRO A 46 12.74 0.95 -3.58
C PRO A 46 12.70 -0.42 -4.26
#